data_AF-A0A6P0LUI9-F1
#
_entry.id   AF-A0A6P0LUI9-F1
#
_cell.length_a   1.000
_cell.length_b   1.000
_cell.length_c   1.000
_cell.angle_alpha   90.00
_cell.angle_beta   90.00
_cell.angle_gamma   90.00
#
_symmetry.space_group_name_H-M   'P 1'
#
loop_
_entity.id
_entity.type
_entity.pdbx_description
1 polymer ?
#
loop_
_entity_poly.entity_id
_entity_poly.type
_entity_poly.pdbx_seq_one_letter_code
_entity_poly.pdbx_strand_id
1 'polypeptide(L)'
;MQLEDYFDFLSVDDIRLKGTRIGIETILYDYIHRARTPEEIAETYPSLNLEQVYATILYYLHNKEMVSQYVADWLEWSHQQLKAQQLNPSTSALRLRKLRAERKVIKKADDSQISNREQFLNFSPFFCCRSC
;
A
#
# COMPACT_ATOMS: atom_id res chain seq x y z
N MET A 1 18.02 -5.55 28.09
CA MET A 1 17.40 -4.68 27.08
C MET A 1 15.92 -4.67 27.36
N GLN A 2 15.31 -3.49 27.54
CA GLN A 2 13.87 -3.37 27.73
C GLN A 2 13.22 -3.29 26.34
N LEU A 3 12.08 -3.95 26.14
CA LEU A 3 11.41 -3.96 24.82
C LEU A 3 10.79 -2.59 24.52
N GLU A 4 10.38 -1.90 25.56
CA GLU A 4 9.80 -0.57 25.55
C GLU A 4 10.75 0.47 24.95
N ASP A 5 12.06 0.20 24.96
CA ASP A 5 13.06 1.07 24.35
C ASP A 5 12.91 1.17 22.82
N TYR A 6 12.21 0.23 22.17
CA TYR A 6 11.94 0.24 20.72
C TYR A 6 10.71 1.04 20.33
N PHE A 7 9.88 1.47 21.28
CA PHE A 7 8.56 2.03 21.02
C PHE A 7 8.39 3.45 21.56
N ASP A 8 7.58 4.24 20.85
CA ASP A 8 7.03 5.51 21.29
C ASP A 8 5.53 5.31 21.58
N PHE A 9 5.15 5.39 22.86
CA PHE A 9 3.77 5.30 23.31
C PHE A 9 3.14 6.69 23.28
N LEU A 10 2.49 7.04 22.18
CA LEU A 10 1.88 8.36 22.00
C LEU A 10 0.51 8.44 22.70
N SER A 11 -0.23 7.35 22.70
CA SER A 11 -1.47 7.19 23.44
C SER A 11 -1.74 5.70 23.70
N VAL A 12 -2.85 5.39 24.38
CA VAL A 12 -3.26 4.00 24.64
C VAL A 12 -3.49 3.23 23.32
N ASP A 13 -3.94 3.94 22.28
CA ASP A 13 -4.29 3.36 20.97
C ASP A 13 -3.30 3.75 19.85
N ASP A 14 -2.13 4.31 20.19
CA ASP A 14 -1.10 4.71 19.21
C ASP A 14 0.30 4.39 19.74
N ILE A 15 0.80 3.21 19.36
CA ILE A 15 2.14 2.73 19.70
C ILE A 15 2.97 2.65 18.41
N ARG A 16 4.08 3.39 18.36
CA ARG A 16 4.95 3.49 17.17
C ARG A 16 6.32 2.94 17.40
N LEU A 17 6.97 2.50 16.33
CA LEU A 17 8.40 2.16 16.36
C LEU A 17 9.24 3.44 16.42
N LYS A 18 10.17 3.50 17.38
CA LYS A 18 11.01 4.68 17.61
C LYS A 18 11.72 5.16 16.35
N GLY A 19 11.70 6.48 16.16
CA GLY A 19 12.33 7.13 15.02
C GLY A 19 11.57 6.95 13.70
N THR A 20 10.38 6.33 13.73
CA THR A 20 9.56 6.08 12.55
C THR A 20 8.12 6.53 12.76
N ARG A 21 7.33 6.57 11.69
CA ARG A 21 5.88 6.81 11.75
C ARG A 21 5.07 5.53 11.59
N ILE A 22 5.73 4.37 11.72
CA ILE A 22 5.11 3.08 11.54
C ILE A 22 4.62 2.62 12.91
N GLY A 23 3.32 2.31 13.00
CA GLY A 23 2.72 1.72 14.18
C GLY A 23 2.94 0.21 14.25
N ILE A 24 2.91 -0.33 15.46
CA ILE A 24 3.13 -1.77 15.68
C ILE A 24 2.09 -2.63 14.94
N GLU A 25 0.88 -2.10 14.74
CA GLU A 25 -0.21 -2.77 14.03
C GLU A 25 0.15 -3.12 12.59
N THR A 26 1.02 -2.34 11.94
CA THR A 26 1.45 -2.62 10.56
C THR A 26 2.29 -3.91 10.52
N ILE A 27 3.21 -4.07 11.47
CA ILE A 27 4.08 -5.24 11.61
C ILE A 27 3.28 -6.46 12.03
N LEU A 28 2.41 -6.29 13.02
CA LEU A 28 1.59 -7.37 13.53
C LEU A 28 0.55 -7.83 12.51
N TYR A 29 0.02 -6.94 11.68
CA TYR A 29 -0.87 -7.32 10.60
C TYR A 29 -0.18 -8.23 9.58
N ASP A 30 1.02 -7.86 9.14
CA ASP A 30 1.80 -8.66 8.20
C ASP A 30 2.25 -10.00 8.80
N TYR A 31 2.63 -10.02 10.07
CA TYR A 31 3.01 -11.24 10.79
C TYR A 31 1.81 -12.18 11.00
N ILE A 32 0.71 -11.69 11.58
CA ILE A 32 -0.43 -12.51 12.01
C ILE A 32 -1.33 -12.88 10.82
N HIS A 33 -1.67 -11.93 9.95
CA HIS A 33 -2.68 -12.13 8.91
C HIS A 33 -2.09 -12.47 7.54
N ARG A 34 -0.83 -12.09 7.28
CA ARG A 34 -0.15 -12.44 6.02
C ARG A 34 0.89 -13.54 6.16
N ALA A 35 1.11 -14.03 7.39
CA ALA A 35 2.07 -15.09 7.71
C ALA A 35 3.48 -14.81 7.16
N ARG A 36 3.87 -13.53 7.13
CA ARG A 36 5.21 -13.11 6.66
C ARG A 36 6.26 -13.35 7.73
N THR A 37 7.47 -13.67 7.31
CA THR A 37 8.60 -13.76 8.25
C THR A 37 9.07 -12.37 8.68
N PRO A 38 9.75 -12.24 9.83
CA PRO A 38 10.34 -10.97 10.26
C PRO A 38 11.26 -10.34 9.20
N GLU A 39 12.02 -11.15 8.47
CA GLU A 39 12.91 -10.72 7.39
C GLU A 39 12.14 -10.13 6.21
N GLU A 40 11.08 -10.82 5.74
CA GLU A 40 10.23 -10.32 4.65
C GLU A 40 9.53 -9.01 5.02
N ILE A 41 9.17 -8.86 6.30
CA ILE A 41 8.59 -7.62 6.81
C ILE A 41 9.64 -6.49 6.79
N ALA A 42 10.86 -6.75 7.27
CA ALA A 42 11.93 -5.76 7.24
C ALA A 42 12.30 -5.33 5.80
N GLU A 43 12.29 -6.26 4.84
CA GLU A 43 12.49 -5.96 3.42
C GLU A 43 11.35 -5.10 2.84
N THR A 44 10.11 -5.29 3.31
CA THR A 44 8.95 -4.51 2.88
C THR A 44 9.03 -3.05 3.35
N TYR A 45 9.65 -2.79 4.51
CA TYR A 45 9.72 -1.46 5.14
C TYR A 45 11.17 -1.02 5.35
N PRO A 46 11.83 -0.39 4.35
CA PRO A 46 13.24 -0.01 4.41
C PRO A 46 13.62 0.97 5.53
N SER A 47 12.64 1.64 6.13
CA SER A 47 12.83 2.53 7.28
C SER A 47 12.90 1.79 8.61
N LEU A 48 12.67 0.48 8.63
CA LEU A 48 12.68 -0.35 9.83
C LEU A 48 13.95 -1.19 9.91
N ASN A 49 14.40 -1.37 11.15
CA ASN A 49 15.50 -2.25 11.47
C ASN A 49 14.94 -3.66 11.68
N LEU A 50 15.69 -4.71 11.32
CA LEU A 50 15.27 -6.09 11.59
C LEU A 50 15.04 -6.33 13.10
N GLU A 51 15.89 -5.74 13.94
CA GLU A 51 15.77 -5.78 15.40
C GLU A 51 14.45 -5.18 15.90
N GLN A 52 13.99 -4.09 15.29
CA GLN A 52 12.71 -3.44 15.61
C GLN A 52 11.51 -4.34 15.28
N VAL A 53 11.57 -5.05 14.15
CA VAL A 53 10.53 -6.03 13.76
C VAL A 53 10.49 -7.18 14.78
N TYR A 54 11.65 -7.74 15.12
CA TYR A 54 11.73 -8.79 16.13
C TYR A 54 11.26 -8.33 17.51
N ALA A 55 11.65 -7.13 17.95
CA ALA A 55 11.19 -6.55 19.21
C ALA A 55 9.66 -6.39 19.24
N THR A 56 9.05 -5.99 18.12
CA THR A 56 7.59 -5.87 17.99
C THR A 56 6.89 -7.22 18.14
N ILE A 57 7.38 -8.24 17.45
CA ILE A 57 6.82 -9.60 17.53
C ILE A 57 7.01 -10.16 18.95
N LEU A 58 8.17 -9.96 19.56
CA LEU A 58 8.44 -10.41 20.92
C LEU A 58 7.57 -9.70 21.94
N TYR A 59 7.38 -8.38 21.81
CA TYR A 59 6.48 -7.59 22.65
C TYR A 59 5.03 -8.07 22.53
N TYR A 60 4.56 -8.38 21.32
CA TYR A 60 3.27 -9.01 21.09
C TYR A 60 3.14 -10.37 21.76
N LEU A 61 4.14 -11.25 21.60
CA LEU A 61 4.10 -12.59 22.21
C LEU A 61 4.11 -12.53 23.74
N HIS A 62 4.78 -11.53 24.33
CA HIS A 62 4.80 -11.31 25.78
C HIS A 62 3.48 -10.73 26.31
N ASN A 63 2.81 -9.87 25.53
CA ASN A 63 1.60 -9.15 25.92
C ASN A 63 0.39 -9.54 25.04
N LYS A 64 0.26 -10.83 24.76
CA LYS A 64 -0.57 -11.32 23.65
C LYS A 64 -2.02 -10.88 23.74
N GLU A 65 -2.67 -11.02 24.88
CA GLU A 65 -4.08 -10.66 25.05
C GLU A 65 -4.31 -9.16 24.83
N MET A 66 -3.52 -8.31 25.48
CA MET A 66 -3.64 -6.85 25.39
C MET A 66 -3.40 -6.36 23.96
N VAL A 67 -2.33 -6.84 23.32
CA VAL A 67 -1.96 -6.38 21.97
C VAL A 67 -2.89 -6.98 20.91
N SER A 68 -3.42 -8.19 21.11
CA SER A 68 -4.45 -8.75 20.22
C SER A 68 -5.72 -7.90 20.21
N GLN A 69 -6.13 -7.41 21.38
CA GLN A 69 -7.28 -6.50 21.50
C GLN A 69 -6.99 -5.17 20.79
N TYR A 70 -5.82 -4.58 21.03
CA TYR A 70 -5.37 -3.37 20.33
C TYR A 70 -5.43 -3.51 18.79
N VAL A 71 -4.91 -4.60 18.23
CA VAL A 71 -4.92 -4.83 16.78
C VAL A 71 -6.34 -5.05 16.26
N ALA A 72 -7.20 -5.74 17.02
CA ALA A 72 -8.59 -5.94 16.65
C ALA A 72 -9.39 -4.63 16.62
N ASP A 73 -9.21 -3.77 17.62
CA ASP A 73 -9.86 -2.45 17.69
C ASP A 73 -9.39 -1.54 16.55
N TRP A 74 -8.09 -1.56 16.23
CA TRP A 74 -7.54 -0.85 15.07
C TRP A 74 -8.15 -1.34 13.75
N LEU A 75 -8.31 -2.65 13.57
CA LEU A 75 -8.92 -3.22 12.36
C LEU A 75 -10.38 -2.80 12.19
N GLU A 76 -11.17 -2.86 13.27
CA GLU A 76 -12.58 -2.48 13.25
C GLU A 76 -12.72 -0.98 12.96
N TRP A 77 -11.93 -0.13 13.64
CA TRP A 77 -11.91 1.30 13.37
C TRP A 77 -11.54 1.60 11.91
N SER A 78 -10.48 0.96 11.39
CA SER A 78 -10.04 1.11 10.00
C SER A 78 -11.15 0.76 9.01
N HIS A 79 -11.85 -0.33 9.24
CA HIS A 79 -12.99 -0.76 8.43
C HIS A 79 -14.15 0.23 8.46
N GLN A 80 -14.49 0.76 9.65
CA GLN A 80 -15.52 1.78 9.80
C GLN A 80 -15.15 3.08 9.08
N GLN A 81 -13.90 3.53 9.20
CA GLN A 81 -13.42 4.72 8.50
C GLN A 81 -13.46 4.55 6.98
N LEU A 82 -13.08 3.38 6.46
CA LEU A 82 -13.18 3.09 5.03
C LEU A 82 -14.63 3.14 4.55
N LYS A 83 -15.58 2.56 5.30
CA LYS A 83 -17.01 2.65 4.98
C LYS A 83 -17.51 4.09 5.00
N ALA A 84 -17.17 4.86 6.02
CA ALA A 84 -17.57 6.26 6.14
C ALA A 84 -17.04 7.11 4.97
N GLN A 85 -15.79 6.90 4.55
CA GLN A 85 -15.19 7.58 3.40
C GLN A 85 -15.82 7.18 2.07
N GLN A 86 -16.29 5.93 1.93
CA GLN A 86 -17.00 5.47 0.74
C GLN A 86 -18.39 6.07 0.63
N LEU A 87 -19.12 6.14 1.75
CA LEU A 87 -20.45 6.73 1.82
C LEU A 87 -20.41 8.25 1.65
N ASN A 88 -19.43 8.92 2.25
CA ASN A 88 -19.26 10.37 2.21
C ASN A 88 -17.88 10.77 1.66
N PRO A 89 -17.63 10.60 0.35
CA PRO A 89 -16.37 11.00 -0.25
C PRO A 89 -16.22 12.52 -0.21
N SER A 90 -15.03 13.00 0.15
CA SER A 90 -14.75 14.44 0.14
C SER A 90 -14.83 15.04 -1.27
N THR A 91 -15.06 16.35 -1.36
CA THR A 91 -15.09 17.07 -2.65
C THR A 91 -13.78 16.90 -3.43
N SER A 92 -12.64 16.91 -2.73
CA SER A 92 -11.33 16.66 -3.33
C SER A 92 -11.19 15.22 -3.85
N ALA A 93 -11.72 14.22 -3.13
CA ALA A 93 -11.74 12.84 -3.59
C ALA A 93 -12.60 12.66 -4.85
N LEU A 94 -13.77 13.30 -4.91
CA LEU A 94 -14.62 13.31 -6.11
C LEU A 94 -13.92 13.97 -7.30
N ARG A 95 -13.30 15.13 -7.09
CA ARG A 95 -12.52 15.83 -8.13
C ARG A 95 -11.38 14.95 -8.65
N LEU A 96 -10.64 14.30 -7.76
CA LEU A 96 -9.55 13.40 -8.14
C LEU A 96 -10.05 12.19 -8.92
N ARG A 97 -11.20 11.59 -8.53
CA ARG A 97 -11.83 10.49 -9.27
C ARG A 97 -12.19 10.90 -10.70
N LYS A 98 -12.78 12.10 -10.88
CA LYS A 98 -13.11 12.65 -12.19
C LYS A 98 -11.85 12.83 -13.07
N LEU A 99 -10.83 13.50 -12.55
CA LEU A 99 -9.56 13.72 -13.28
C LEU A 99 -8.88 12.39 -13.66
N ARG A 100 -8.94 11.37 -12.80
CA ARG A 100 -8.41 10.02 -13.11
C ARG A 100 -9.20 9.34 -14.22
N ALA A 101 -10.52 9.48 -14.26
CA ALA A 101 -11.36 8.91 -15.31
C ALA A 101 -11.06 9.56 -16.66
N GLU A 102 -10.97 10.89 -16.71
CA GLU A 102 -10.63 11.65 -17.91
C GLU A 102 -9.26 11.25 -18.46
N ARG A 103 -8.24 11.17 -17.60
CA ARG A 103 -6.89 10.71 -18.00
C ARG A 103 -6.87 9.29 -18.56
N LYS A 104 -7.69 8.37 -18.03
CA LYS A 104 -7.78 7.00 -18.56
C LYS A 104 -8.39 6.96 -19.95
N VAL A 105 -9.40 7.79 -20.22
CA VAL A 105 -10.01 7.89 -21.55
C VAL A 105 -9.02 8.46 -22.56
N ILE A 106 -8.31 9.54 -22.19
CA ILE A 106 -7.28 10.15 -23.03
C ILE A 106 -6.17 9.14 -23.34
N LYS A 107 -5.63 8.47 -22.31
CA LYS A 107 -4.59 7.46 -22.52
C LYS A 107 -5.04 6.32 -23.44
N LYS A 108 -6.28 5.82 -23.27
CA LYS A 108 -6.83 4.79 -24.17
C LYS A 108 -7.02 5.28 -25.60
N ALA A 109 -7.37 6.56 -25.80
CA ALA A 109 -7.49 7.15 -27.12
C ALA A 109 -6.13 7.34 -27.78
N ASP A 110 -5.10 7.72 -27.02
CA ASP A 110 -3.73 7.81 -27.51
C ASP A 110 -3.17 6.42 -27.86
N ASP A 111 -3.35 5.42 -26.98
CA ASP A 111 -2.90 4.04 -27.19
C ASP A 111 -3.57 3.41 -28.44
N SER A 112 -4.86 3.69 -28.68
CA SER A 112 -5.58 3.18 -29.86
C SER A 112 -5.19 3.90 -31.16
N GLN A 113 -4.86 5.19 -31.10
CA GLN A 113 -4.34 5.93 -32.24
C GLN A 113 -2.93 5.48 -32.64
N ILE A 114 -2.07 5.15 -31.67
CA ILE A 114 -0.73 4.59 -31.91
C ILE A 114 -0.84 3.22 -32.58
N SER A 115 -1.68 2.32 -32.04
CA SER A 115 -1.91 0.99 -32.63
C SER A 115 -2.45 1.06 -34.07
N ASN A 116 -3.41 1.96 -34.33
CA ASN A 116 -3.92 2.17 -35.67
C ASN A 116 -2.84 2.70 -36.62
N ARG A 117 -2.01 3.69 -36.21
CA ARG A 117 -0.91 4.22 -37.03
C ARG A 117 0.15 3.17 -37.35
N GLU A 118 0.50 2.30 -36.40
CA GLU A 118 1.45 1.21 -36.63
C GLU A 118 0.91 0.13 -37.58
N GLN A 119 -0.40 -0.16 -37.54
CA GLN A 119 -1.03 -1.04 -38.53
C GLN A 119 -1.00 -0.45 -39.94
N PHE A 120 -1.19 0.86 -40.11
CA PHE A 120 -1.06 1.53 -41.42
C PHE A 120 0.38 1.53 -41.95
N LEU A 121 1.40 1.55 -41.08
CA LEU A 121 2.80 1.44 -41.49
C LEU A 121 3.22 0.00 -41.83
N ASN A 122 2.54 -1.01 -41.26
CA ASN A 122 2.78 -2.43 -41.52
C ASN A 122 1.91 -3.01 -42.67
N PHE A 123 0.92 -2.27 -43.17
CA PHE A 123 0.09 -2.60 -44.34
C PHE A 123 0.51 -1.79 -45.59
N SER A 124 1.81 -1.65 -45.83
CA SER A 124 2.32 -1.26 -47.15
C SER A 124 2.73 -2.52 -47.93
N PRO A 125 1.82 -3.17 -48.70
CA PRO A 125 2.24 -4.19 -49.64
C PRO A 125 3.00 -3.49 -50.77
N PHE A 126 4.24 -3.90 -51.00
CA PHE A 126 4.91 -3.84 -52.31
C PHE A 126 4.53 -2.65 -53.21
N PHE A 127 5.23 -1.51 -53.06
CA PHE A 127 5.55 -0.73 -54.27
C PHE A 127 6.74 -1.41 -54.97
N CYS A 128 6.41 -2.45 -55.72
CA CYS A 128 7.23 -3.01 -56.78
C CYS A 128 7.37 -1.94 -57.86
N CYS A 129 8.39 -1.07 -57.76
CA CYS A 129 8.74 -0.14 -58.83
C CYS A 129 9.63 -0.88 -59.84
N ARG A 130 8.99 -1.47 -60.84
CA ARG A 130 9.63 -2.00 -62.05
C ARG A 130 10.01 -0.82 -62.94
N SER A 131 11.30 -0.56 -63.09
CA SER A 131 11.87 0.25 -64.18
C SER A 131 13.34 -0.13 -64.39
N CYS A 132 13.53 -1.19 -65.18
CA CYS A 132 14.55 -1.37 -66.21
C CYS A 132 14.06 -2.50 -67.13
#